data_AF-A0A3B0PTD3-F1
#
_entry.id   AF-A0A3B0PTD3-F1
#
_cell.length_a   1.000
_cell.length_b   1.000
_cell.length_c   1.000
_cell.angle_alpha   90.00
_cell.angle_beta   90.00
_cell.angle_gamma   90.00
#
_symmetry.space_group_name_H-M   'P 1'
#
loop_
_entity.id
_entity.type
_entity.pdbx_description
1 polymer ?
#
loop_
_entity_poly.entity_id
_entity_poly.type
_entity_poly.pdbx_seq_one_letter_code
_entity_poly.pdbx_strand_id
1 'polypeptide(L)' 'MKTVKLEDKVFYQIFPRSFYDSNNDGDGDLKGITKKLGYLKKLGINGIW' A
#
# COMPACT_ATOMS: atom_id res chain seq x y z
N MET A 1 -12.86 24.77 3.99
CA MET A 1 -12.08 23.54 3.72
C MET A 1 -11.22 23.22 4.94
N LYS A 2 -11.13 21.96 5.37
CA LYS A 2 -10.16 21.54 6.40
C LYS A 2 -8.82 21.23 5.74
N THR A 3 -7.75 21.82 6.23
CA THR A 3 -6.40 21.58 5.73
C THR A 3 -5.84 20.31 6.36
N VAL A 4 -5.34 19.38 5.55
CA VAL A 4 -4.59 18.21 6.02
C VAL A 4 -3.11 18.51 5.84
N LYS A 5 -2.36 18.50 6.95
CA LYS A 5 -0.91 18.63 6.94
C LYS A 5 -0.29 17.27 6.62
N LEU A 6 0.48 17.20 5.52
CA LEU A 6 1.24 16.02 5.10
C LEU A 6 2.72 16.09 5.50
N GLU A 7 3.12 17.21 6.11
CA GLU A 7 4.38 17.39 6.84
C GLU A 7 4.61 16.13 7.71
N ASP A 8 5.78 15.50 7.58
CA ASP A 8 6.19 14.30 8.34
C ASP A 8 5.40 13.00 8.05
N LYS A 9 4.62 12.93 6.96
CA LYS A 9 3.95 11.69 6.53
C LYS A 9 4.82 10.88 5.57
N VAL A 10 4.92 9.58 5.83
CA VAL A 10 5.65 8.62 4.99
C VAL A 10 4.66 7.97 4.01
N PHE A 11 4.91 8.14 2.72
CA PHE A 11 4.17 7.49 1.65
C PHE A 11 4.96 6.31 1.09
N TYR A 12 4.26 5.22 0.77
CA TYR A 12 4.85 4.03 0.19
C TYR A 12 4.27 3.79 -1.20
N GLN A 13 5.12 3.83 -2.22
CA GLN A 13 4.69 3.56 -3.57
C GLN A 13 4.54 2.05 -3.79
N ILE A 14 3.41 1.63 -4.33
CA ILE A 14 3.17 0.23 -4.71
C ILE A 14 3.06 0.14 -6.22
N PHE A 15 3.91 -0.67 -6.84
CA PHE A 15 3.70 -1.13 -8.21
C PHE A 15 2.81 -2.38 -8.18
N PRO A 16 1.49 -2.31 -8.51
CA PRO A 16 0.54 -3.35 -8.13
C PRO A 16 0.88 -4.72 -8.70
N ARG A 17 1.24 -4.77 -9.99
CA ARG A 17 1.54 -6.02 -10.72
C ARG A 17 2.74 -6.79 -10.19
N SER A 18 3.60 -6.17 -9.38
CA SER A 18 4.78 -6.86 -8.81
C SER A 18 4.77 -6.89 -7.29
N PHE A 19 3.69 -6.44 -6.64
CA PHE A 19 3.66 -6.34 -5.18
C PHE A 19 3.22 -7.65 -4.51
N TYR A 20 2.03 -8.15 -4.87
CA TYR A 20 1.54 -9.42 -4.34
C TYR A 20 0.42 -9.99 -5.21
N ASP A 21 0.64 -11.19 -5.73
CA ASP A 21 -0.35 -12.00 -6.44
C ASP A 21 -1.17 -12.81 -5.42
N SER A 22 -2.50 -12.64 -5.46
CA SER A 22 -3.41 -13.27 -4.50
C SER A 22 -4.22 -14.44 -5.06
N ASN A 23 -4.18 -14.66 -6.37
CA ASN A 23 -4.92 -15.69 -7.11
C ASN A 23 -4.02 -16.64 -7.92
N ASN A 24 -2.69 -16.46 -7.86
CA ASN A 24 -1.66 -17.23 -8.56
C ASN A 24 -1.73 -17.15 -10.09
N ASP A 25 -2.11 -16.01 -10.67
CA ASP A 25 -2.12 -15.82 -12.13
C ASP A 25 -0.81 -15.21 -12.69
N GLY A 26 0.13 -14.86 -11.80
CA GLY A 26 1.44 -14.30 -12.15
C GLY A 26 1.50 -12.77 -12.13
N ASP A 27 0.36 -12.09 -11.97
CA ASP A 27 0.27 -10.64 -11.82
C ASP A 27 -0.22 -10.26 -10.41
N GLY A 28 0.41 -9.26 -9.80
CA GLY A 28 -0.04 -8.71 -8.53
C GLY A 28 -1.38 -7.96 -8.64
N ASP A 29 -2.20 -8.03 -7.59
CA ASP A 29 -3.59 -7.57 -7.61
C ASP A 29 -4.01 -6.79 -6.34
N LEU A 30 -5.17 -6.14 -6.39
CA LEU A 30 -5.68 -5.30 -5.28
C LEU A 30 -6.03 -6.11 -4.02
N LYS A 31 -6.49 -7.36 -4.16
CA LYS A 31 -6.73 -8.26 -3.00
C LYS A 31 -5.38 -8.61 -2.36
N GLY A 32 -4.33 -8.74 -3.16
CA GLY A 32 -2.96 -8.90 -2.71
C GLY A 32 -2.45 -7.72 -1.89
N ILE A 33 -2.68 -6.48 -2.37
CA ILE A 33 -2.40 -5.27 -1.60
C ILE A 33 -3.14 -5.30 -0.26
N THR A 34 -4.44 -5.63 -0.28
CA THR A 34 -5.26 -5.73 0.93
C THR A 34 -4.70 -6.71 1.95
N LYS A 35 -4.24 -7.90 1.51
CA LYS A 35 -3.61 -8.92 2.37
C LYS A 35 -2.33 -8.41 3.07
N LYS A 36 -1.68 -7.38 2.54
CA LYS A 36 -0.43 -6.81 3.10
C LYS A 36 -0.62 -5.51 3.87
N LEU A 37 -1.85 -5.00 4.03
CA LEU A 37 -2.11 -3.80 4.84
C LEU A 37 -1.61 -3.94 6.29
N GLY A 38 -1.64 -5.14 6.86
CA GLY A 38 -1.07 -5.41 8.19
C GLY A 38 0.44 -5.20 8.24
N TYR A 39 1.16 -5.63 7.20
CA TYR A 39 2.60 -5.37 7.06
C TYR A 39 2.88 -3.87 6.88
N LEU A 40 2.16 -3.20 5.98
CA LEU A 40 2.33 -1.77 5.71
C LEU A 40 2.04 -0.91 6.95
N LYS A 41 1.02 -1.29 7.72
CA LYS A 41 0.72 -0.66 9.02
C LYS A 41 1.85 -0.87 10.03
N LYS A 42 2.40 -2.09 10.12
CA LYS A 42 3.55 -2.39 11.00
C LYS A 42 4.81 -1.62 10.59
N LEU A 43 5.00 -1.40 9.28
CA LEU A 43 6.09 -0.60 8.74
C LEU A 43 5.99 0.89 9.12
N GLY A 44 4.77 1.37 9.45
CA GLY A 44 4.54 2.73 9.94
C GLY A 44 4.24 3.76 8.84
N ILE A 45 3.86 3.31 7.65
CA ILE A 45 3.50 4.21 6.55
C ILE A 45 2.17 4.92 6.85
N ASN A 46 1.99 6.11 6.26
CA ASN A 46 0.76 6.90 6.43
C ASN A 46 -0.14 6.88 5.20
N GLY A 47 0.43 6.60 4.03
CA GLY A 47 -0.31 6.56 2.77
C GLY A 47 0.35 5.64 1.76
N ILE A 48 -0.46 5.14 0.83
CA ILE A 48 -0.01 4.37 -0.32
C ILE A 48 -0.11 5.29 -1.53
N TRP A 49 0.95 5.31 -2.35
CA TRP A 49 0.95 5.93 -3.67
C TRP A 49 0.85 4.85 -4.76
#